data_AF-A0A6G3PTU6-F1
#
_entry.id   AF-A0A6G3PTU6-F1
#
_cell.length_a   1.000
_cell.length_b   1.000
_cell.length_c   1.000
_cell.angle_alpha   90.00
_cell.angle_beta   90.00
_cell.angle_gamma   90.00
#
_symmetry.space_group_name_H-M   'P 1'
#
loop_
_entity.id
_entity.type
_entity.pdbx_description
1 polymer ?
#
loop_
_entity_poly.entity_id
_entity_poly.type
_entity_poly.pdbx_seq_one_letter_code
_entity_poly.pdbx_strand_id
1 'polypeptide(L)'
;AGLGGAVLARALAGHFTEARQALTDPAGRWGEGDPVPRRFTAEQLSGLVSDAGLEIAAVHGVRVFADLVPGVLVDTEPGAVEALLKLEAAVAEQPAFHSVATQLHVLGEKRR
;
A
#
# COMPACT_ATOMS: atom_id res chain seq x y z
N ALA A 1 -5.31 -0.23 -4.24
CA ALA A 1 -4.95 -0.72 -2.88
C ALA A 1 -3.77 -1.67 -3.00
N GLY A 2 -2.80 -1.54 -2.09
CA GLY A 2 -1.59 -2.36 -2.05
C GLY A 2 -1.85 -3.73 -1.41
N LEU A 3 -1.29 -4.78 -2.01
CA LEU A 3 -1.46 -6.16 -1.53
C LEU A 3 -0.82 -6.36 -0.15
N GLY A 4 0.46 -6.03 0.01
CA GLY A 4 1.18 -6.32 1.25
C GLY A 4 0.69 -5.48 2.43
N GLY A 5 0.30 -4.23 2.22
CA GLY A 5 -0.34 -3.44 3.27
C GLY A 5 -1.66 -4.05 3.77
N ALA A 6 -2.45 -4.66 2.89
CA ALA A 6 -3.67 -5.37 3.29
C ALA A 6 -3.35 -6.65 4.08
N VAL A 7 -2.36 -7.43 3.63
CA VAL A 7 -1.89 -8.63 4.34
C VAL A 7 -1.41 -8.25 5.75
N LEU A 8 -0.60 -7.19 5.85
CA LEU A 8 -0.07 -6.70 7.11
C LEU A 8 -1.18 -6.21 8.05
N ALA A 9 -2.12 -5.39 7.54
CA ALA A 9 -3.25 -4.91 8.31
C ALA A 9 -4.13 -6.04 8.87
N ARG A 10 -4.45 -7.06 8.06
CA ARG A 10 -5.23 -8.23 8.53
C ARG A 10 -4.45 -9.03 9.57
N ALA A 11 -3.15 -9.25 9.37
CA ALA A 11 -2.30 -9.97 10.31
C ALA A 11 -2.19 -9.26 11.66
N LEU A 12 -1.95 -7.94 11.67
CA LEU A 12 -1.88 -7.14 12.89
C LEU A 12 -3.22 -7.08 13.64
N ALA A 13 -4.34 -7.15 12.90
CA ALA A 13 -5.67 -7.26 13.50
C ALA A 13 -6.02 -8.69 13.99
N GLY A 14 -5.10 -9.66 13.92
CA GLY A 14 -5.31 -11.03 14.36
C GLY A 14 -6.05 -11.94 13.36
N HIS A 15 -6.35 -11.45 12.16
CA HIS A 15 -7.08 -12.19 11.13
C HIS A 15 -6.12 -12.95 10.20
N PHE A 16 -5.39 -13.92 10.73
CA PHE A 16 -4.30 -14.60 10.00
C PHE A 16 -4.77 -15.40 8.78
N THR A 17 -5.94 -16.05 8.86
CA THR A 17 -6.52 -16.78 7.73
C THR A 17 -6.80 -15.85 6.56
N GLU A 18 -7.35 -14.68 6.84
CA GLU A 18 -7.65 -13.65 5.86
C GLU A 18 -6.38 -13.00 5.29
N ALA A 19 -5.36 -12.77 6.12
CA ALA A 19 -4.06 -12.30 5.66
C ALA A 19 -3.42 -13.30 4.68
N ARG A 20 -3.44 -14.60 5.02
CA ARG A 20 -2.96 -15.67 4.13
C ARG A 20 -3.79 -15.74 2.86
N GLN A 21 -5.12 -15.63 2.96
CA GLN A 21 -6.01 -15.65 1.81
C GLN A 21 -5.71 -14.48 0.87
N ALA A 22 -5.61 -13.26 1.38
CA ALA A 22 -5.21 -12.09 0.58
C ALA A 22 -3.87 -12.32 -0.13
N LEU A 23 -2.87 -12.89 0.53
CA LEU A 23 -1.57 -13.17 -0.07
C LEU A 23 -1.64 -14.16 -1.24
N THR A 24 -2.51 -15.17 -1.15
CA THR A 24 -2.58 -16.27 -2.12
C THR A 24 -3.67 -16.14 -3.17
N ASP A 25 -4.68 -15.29 -2.94
CA ASP A 25 -5.76 -15.05 -3.90
C ASP A 25 -5.20 -14.27 -5.11
N PRO A 26 -5.45 -14.69 -6.37
CA PRO A 26 -4.93 -14.03 -7.56
C PRO A 26 -5.38 -12.58 -7.77
N ALA A 27 -6.44 -12.14 -7.09
CA ALA A 27 -6.90 -10.77 -7.04
C ALA A 27 -6.54 -10.06 -5.72
N GLY A 28 -5.87 -10.73 -4.79
CA GLY A 28 -5.47 -10.13 -3.52
C GLY A 28 -6.63 -9.89 -2.57
N ARG A 29 -7.71 -10.67 -2.69
CA ARG A 29 -8.89 -10.58 -1.80
C ARG A 29 -8.75 -11.51 -0.60
N TRP A 30 -9.30 -11.10 0.54
CA TRP A 30 -9.36 -11.94 1.74
C TRP A 30 -10.66 -12.74 1.91
N GLY A 31 -11.55 -12.75 0.92
CA GLY A 31 -12.82 -13.51 0.94
C GLY A 31 -13.98 -12.78 0.28
N GLU A 32 -15.19 -13.34 0.36
CA GLU A 32 -16.41 -12.77 -0.24
C GLU A 32 -16.82 -11.43 0.38
N GLY A 33 -16.50 -11.22 1.67
CA GLY A 33 -16.76 -9.97 2.38
C GLY A 33 -15.74 -8.85 2.10
N ASP A 34 -14.77 -9.07 1.22
CA ASP A 34 -13.76 -8.07 0.90
C ASP A 34 -14.35 -6.97 -0.02
N PRO A 35 -14.40 -5.70 0.41
CA PRO A 35 -14.96 -4.63 -0.39
C PRO A 35 -14.05 -4.23 -1.57
N VAL A 36 -12.79 -4.67 -1.56
CA VAL A 36 -11.83 -4.33 -2.61
C VAL A 36 -11.79 -5.46 -3.65
N PRO A 37 -12.18 -5.20 -4.91
CA PRO A 37 -12.28 -6.26 -5.91
C PRO A 37 -10.92 -6.80 -6.35
N ARG A 38 -9.87 -5.97 -6.27
CA ARG A 38 -8.49 -6.33 -6.61
C ARG A 38 -7.45 -5.47 -5.89
N ARG A 39 -6.35 -6.09 -5.45
CA ARG A 39 -5.14 -5.44 -4.94
C ARG A 39 -3.94 -5.77 -5.84
N PHE A 40 -2.93 -4.92 -5.78
CA PHE A 40 -1.72 -5.05 -6.62
C PHE A 40 -0.45 -4.94 -5.78
N THR A 41 0.61 -5.58 -6.24
CA THR A 41 1.98 -5.19 -5.88
C THR A 41 2.44 -4.01 -6.73
N ALA A 42 3.55 -3.38 -6.35
CA ALA A 42 4.14 -2.29 -7.14
C ALA A 42 4.50 -2.77 -8.56
N GLU A 43 5.05 -3.98 -8.68
CA GLU A 43 5.46 -4.59 -9.95
C GLU A 43 4.24 -4.87 -10.84
N GLN A 44 3.16 -5.43 -10.26
CA GLN A 44 1.93 -5.71 -11.01
C GLN A 44 1.27 -4.43 -11.52
N LEU A 45 1.20 -3.40 -10.67
CA LEU A 45 0.61 -2.11 -11.07
C LEU A 45 1.47 -1.40 -12.13
N SER A 46 2.79 -1.44 -11.96
CA SER A 46 3.77 -0.92 -12.92
C SER A 46 3.64 -1.63 -14.26
N GLY A 47 3.55 -2.96 -14.26
CA GLY A 47 3.33 -3.76 -15.46
C GLY A 47 2.09 -3.33 -16.24
N LEU A 48 0.95 -3.15 -15.55
CA LEU A 48 -0.28 -2.67 -16.20
C LEU A 48 -0.12 -1.29 -16.85
N VAL A 49 0.63 -0.38 -16.20
CA VAL A 49 0.91 0.95 -16.74
C VAL A 49 1.80 0.87 -17.97
N SER A 50 2.84 0.02 -17.94
CA SER A 50 3.71 -0.23 -19.08
C SER A 50 3.01 -0.92 -20.24
N ASP A 51 2.14 -1.89 -19.98
CA ASP A 51 1.32 -2.59 -20.98
C ASP A 51 0.33 -1.64 -21.66
N ALA A 52 -0.10 -0.58 -20.97
CA ALA A 52 -0.88 0.50 -21.53
C ALA A 52 -0.06 1.47 -22.41
N GLY A 53 1.24 1.22 -22.60
CA GLY A 53 2.15 2.01 -23.44
C GLY A 53 2.72 3.27 -22.80
N LEU A 54 2.60 3.40 -21.46
CA LEU A 54 3.16 4.53 -20.72
C LEU A 54 4.55 4.18 -20.15
N GLU A 55 5.41 5.18 -20.04
CA GLU A 55 6.68 5.07 -19.33
C GLU A 55 6.45 5.43 -17.86
N ILE A 56 6.99 4.63 -16.95
CA ILE A 56 6.85 4.88 -15.51
C ILE A 56 7.84 5.97 -15.11
N ALA A 57 7.32 7.12 -14.72
CA ALA A 57 8.12 8.22 -14.20
C ALA A 57 8.42 8.07 -12.71
N ALA A 58 7.46 7.57 -11.93
CA ALA A 58 7.64 7.36 -10.49
C ALA A 58 6.67 6.31 -9.92
N VAL A 59 7.07 5.68 -8.82
CA VAL A 59 6.23 4.79 -8.00
C VAL A 59 6.34 5.22 -6.55
N HIS A 60 5.19 5.38 -5.90
CA HIS A 60 5.11 5.79 -4.51
C HIS A 60 4.30 4.80 -3.67
N GLY A 61 4.84 4.44 -2.51
CA GLY A 61 4.08 3.87 -1.41
C GLY A 61 3.30 4.97 -0.69
N VAL A 62 2.00 4.75 -0.46
CA VAL A 62 1.12 5.71 0.20
C VAL A 62 0.50 5.07 1.44
N ARG A 63 0.47 5.82 2.55
CA ARG A 63 0.00 5.38 3.87
C ARG A 63 0.74 4.11 4.32
N VAL A 64 2.07 4.16 4.33
CA VAL A 64 2.93 3.05 4.75
C VAL A 64 2.74 2.74 6.24
N PHE A 65 2.55 3.77 7.06
CA PHE A 65 2.44 3.68 8.52
C PHE A 65 1.09 4.17 9.03
N ALA A 66 0.46 5.14 8.36
CA ALA A 66 -0.74 5.83 8.85
C ALA A 66 -1.94 4.90 9.13
N ASP A 67 -2.00 3.74 8.46
CA ASP A 67 -3.03 2.72 8.70
C ASP A 67 -2.68 1.70 9.78
N LEU A 68 -1.40 1.66 10.21
CA LEU A 68 -0.86 0.68 11.14
C LEU A 68 -0.58 1.28 12.53
N VAL A 69 -0.33 2.59 12.59
CA VAL A 69 -0.09 3.31 13.84
C VAL A 69 -1.43 3.49 14.58
N PRO A 70 -1.53 3.06 15.85
CA PRO A 70 -2.70 3.33 16.68
C PRO A 70 -3.01 4.82 16.76
N GLY A 71 -4.25 5.23 16.45
CA GLY A 71 -4.66 6.64 16.45
C GLY A 71 -4.37 7.36 17.77
N VAL A 72 -4.49 6.66 18.90
CA VAL A 72 -4.18 7.21 20.23
C VAL A 72 -2.77 7.79 20.34
N LEU A 73 -1.76 7.20 19.68
CA LEU A 73 -0.38 7.71 19.70
C LEU A 73 -0.24 9.02 18.94
N VAL A 74 -1.09 9.24 17.94
CA VAL A 74 -1.09 10.45 17.12
C VAL A 74 -1.91 11.56 17.80
N ASP A 75 -2.95 11.18 18.55
CA ASP A 75 -3.87 12.11 19.21
C ASP A 75 -3.30 12.68 20.53
N THR A 76 -2.43 11.93 21.24
CA THR A 76 -1.92 12.35 22.56
C THR A 76 -0.60 13.10 22.52
N GLU A 77 0.22 12.88 21.49
CA GLU A 77 1.57 13.43 21.40
C GLU A 77 1.60 14.71 20.55
N PRO A 78 1.98 15.87 21.12
CA PRO A 78 2.08 17.12 20.36
C PRO A 78 3.03 16.98 19.16
N GLY A 79 2.53 17.29 17.96
CA GLY A 79 3.31 17.24 16.72
C GLY A 79 3.46 15.85 16.10
N ALA A 80 2.87 14.79 16.67
CA ALA A 80 2.96 13.44 16.12
C ALA A 80 2.41 13.32 14.69
N VAL A 81 1.34 14.04 14.37
CA VAL A 81 0.79 14.12 12.99
C VAL A 81 1.86 14.62 12.02
N GLU A 82 2.55 15.71 12.35
CA GLU A 82 3.57 16.30 11.49
C GLU A 82 4.79 15.37 11.35
N ALA A 83 5.21 14.73 12.44
CA ALA A 83 6.29 13.75 12.43
C ALA A 83 5.95 12.54 11.54
N LEU A 84 4.72 12.02 11.66
CA LEU A 84 4.24 10.92 10.81
C LEU A 84 4.19 11.32 9.34
N LEU A 85 3.70 12.53 9.02
CA LEU A 85 3.68 13.04 7.64
C LEU A 85 5.09 13.16 7.05
N LYS A 86 6.06 13.66 7.81
CA LYS A 86 7.46 13.74 7.38
C LYS A 86 8.05 12.35 7.12
N LEU A 87 7.74 11.38 7.98
CA LEU A 87 8.18 10.00 7.80
C LEU A 87 7.55 9.38 6.55
N GLU A 88 6.23 9.50 6.37
CA GLU A 88 5.50 9.02 5.19
C GLU A 88 6.08 9.59 3.89
N ALA A 89 6.34 10.91 3.85
CA ALA A 89 6.96 11.54 2.69
C ALA A 89 8.36 10.99 2.40
N ALA A 90 9.18 10.74 3.44
CA ALA A 90 10.53 10.21 3.27
C ALA A 90 10.55 8.74 2.77
N VAL A 91 9.55 7.94 3.12
CA VAL A 91 9.47 6.53 2.68
C VAL A 91 8.71 6.34 1.37
N ALA A 92 7.92 7.32 0.93
CA ALA A 92 7.05 7.18 -0.23
C ALA A 92 7.80 6.72 -1.48
N GLU A 93 8.98 7.28 -1.75
CA GLU A 93 9.80 6.95 -2.92
C GLU A 93 10.71 5.72 -2.72
N GLN A 94 10.81 5.19 -1.50
CA GLN A 94 11.75 4.11 -1.17
C GLN A 94 11.17 2.75 -1.60
N PRO A 95 11.78 2.03 -2.58
CA PRO A 95 11.21 0.79 -3.12
C PRO A 95 10.95 -0.30 -2.07
N ALA A 96 11.80 -0.37 -1.04
CA ALA A 96 11.64 -1.33 0.06
C ALA A 96 10.29 -1.19 0.79
N PHE A 97 9.75 0.02 0.87
CA PHE A 97 8.51 0.32 1.59
C PHE A 97 7.25 0.20 0.72
N HIS A 98 7.38 0.12 -0.61
CA HIS A 98 6.23 -0.07 -1.50
C HIS A 98 5.51 -1.39 -1.22
N SER A 99 6.25 -2.42 -0.83
CA SER A 99 5.70 -3.76 -0.52
C SER A 99 4.70 -3.75 0.64
N VAL A 100 4.85 -2.83 1.59
CA VAL A 100 4.02 -2.76 2.82
C VAL A 100 3.01 -1.61 2.79
N ALA A 101 3.02 -0.78 1.75
CA ALA A 101 2.09 0.32 1.61
C ALA A 101 0.64 -0.17 1.43
N THR A 102 -0.33 0.47 2.11
CA THR A 102 -1.76 0.14 1.93
C THR A 102 -2.31 0.69 0.62
N GLN A 103 -1.62 1.68 0.03
CA GLN A 103 -1.92 2.25 -1.26
C GLN A 103 -0.65 2.40 -2.09
N LEU A 104 -0.80 2.31 -3.42
CA LEU A 104 0.28 2.47 -4.38
C LEU A 104 -0.14 3.54 -5.39
N HIS A 105 0.78 4.44 -5.71
CA HIS A 105 0.59 5.48 -6.71
C HIS A 105 1.69 5.38 -7.75
N VAL A 106 1.31 5.15 -9.01
CA VAL A 106 2.24 5.12 -10.14
C VAL A 106 1.94 6.31 -11.04
N LEU A 107 2.99 7.08 -11.35
CA LEU A 107 2.93 8.15 -12.33
C LEU A 107 3.47 7.62 -13.66
N GLY A 108 2.61 7.62 -14.68
CA GLY A 108 2.96 7.23 -16.04
C GLY A 108 2.96 8.44 -16.98
N GLU A 109 3.92 8.50 -17.88
CA GLU A 109 4.03 9.53 -18.91
C GLU A 109 3.89 8.91 -20.31
N LYS A 110 3.34 9.68 -21.25
CA LYS A 110 3.30 9.26 -22.66
C LYS A 110 4.71 9.33 -23.24
N ARG A 111 5.14 8.25 -23.89
CA ARG A 111 6.36 8.25 -24.71
C ARG A 111 6.23 9.33 -25.79
N ARG A 112 7.18 10.27 -25.82
CA ARG A 112 7.24 11.34 -26.82
C ARG A 112 7.75 10.83 -28.16
#